data_AF-A0A949Z5K4-F1
#
_entry.id   AF-A0A949Z5K4-F1
#
_cell.length_a   1.000
_cell.length_b   1.000
_cell.length_c   1.000
_cell.angle_alpha   90.00
_cell.angle_beta   90.00
_cell.angle_gamma   90.00
#
_symmetry.space_group_name_H-M   'P 1'
#
loop_
_entity.id
_entity.type
_entity.pdbx_description
1 polymer ?
#
loop_
_entity_poly.entity_id
_entity_poly.type
_entity_poly.pdbx_seq_one_letter_code
_entity_poly.pdbx_strand_id
1 'polypeptide(L)'
;MQGPVRAVRGHRHFGLVVDNRDAVRELAQAAGAELLPGPFLDFLDPWGNRVEVVDYADIQFTKTPHVLRGMGLDLRKSEKARRELAEKDMGVTRRRLRRR
;
A
#
# COMPACT_ATOMS: atom_id res chain seq x y z
N MET A 1 27.40 -13.59 -22.17
CA MET A 1 27.85 -13.52 -20.76
C MET A 1 26.63 -13.25 -19.89
N GLN A 2 26.05 -14.28 -19.29
CA GLN A 2 24.98 -14.12 -18.30
C GLN A 2 25.66 -13.75 -16.98
N GLY A 3 25.36 -12.57 -16.45
CA GLY A 3 25.85 -12.15 -15.13
C GLY A 3 25.32 -13.08 -14.03
N PRO A 4 25.96 -13.11 -12.85
CA PRO A 4 25.55 -14.03 -11.78
C PRO A 4 24.10 -13.74 -11.38
N VAL A 5 23.26 -14.78 -11.40
CA VAL A 5 21.91 -14.76 -10.83
C VAL A 5 22.07 -14.46 -9.35
N ARG A 6 21.74 -13.22 -8.94
CA ARG A 6 21.86 -12.79 -7.55
C ARG A 6 20.78 -13.49 -6.73
N ALA A 7 21.21 -14.44 -5.88
CA ALA A 7 20.34 -15.06 -4.88
C ALA A 7 19.60 -13.96 -4.07
N VAL A 8 18.27 -14.06 -4.04
CA VAL A 8 17.40 -13.16 -3.26
C VAL A 8 17.80 -13.29 -1.79
N ARG A 9 18.47 -12.25 -1.27
CA ARG A 9 18.80 -12.18 0.16
C ARG A 9 17.51 -11.81 0.91
N GLY A 10 17.03 -12.70 1.77
CA GLY A 10 15.71 -12.65 2.42
C GLY A 10 15.39 -11.45 3.33
N HIS A 11 16.22 -10.39 3.35
CA HIS A 11 16.02 -9.20 4.16
C HIS A 11 15.74 -7.92 3.36
N ARG A 12 15.62 -7.99 2.03
CA ARG A 12 15.34 -6.83 1.17
C ARG A 12 13.88 -6.82 0.72
N HIS A 13 13.00 -6.51 1.65
CA HIS A 13 11.56 -6.37 1.41
C HIS A 13 11.03 -5.12 2.11
N PHE A 14 10.31 -4.27 1.39
CA PHE A 14 9.54 -3.18 1.99
C PHE A 14 8.18 -3.03 1.33
N GLY A 15 7.19 -2.67 2.14
CA GLY A 15 5.84 -2.39 1.68
C GLY A 15 5.68 -0.92 1.30
N LEU A 16 5.04 -0.65 0.17
CA LEU A 16 4.68 0.68 -0.30
C LEU A 16 3.17 0.85 -0.31
N VAL A 17 2.68 1.78 0.51
CA VAL A 17 1.25 2.14 0.51
C VAL A 17 1.01 3.23 -0.52
N VAL A 18 0.15 2.95 -1.48
CA VAL A 18 -0.15 3.81 -2.62
C VAL A 18 -1.63 4.15 -2.66
N ASP A 19 -2.01 5.19 -3.38
CA ASP A 19 -3.39 5.57 -3.65
C ASP A 19 -4.00 4.87 -4.87
N ASN A 20 -3.16 4.40 -5.79
CA ASN A 20 -3.58 3.64 -6.97
C ASN A 20 -2.59 2.52 -7.26
N ARG A 21 -2.97 1.29 -6.90
CA ARG A 21 -2.14 0.09 -7.12
C ARG A 21 -1.98 -0.27 -8.60
N ASP A 22 -3.00 -0.07 -9.41
CA ASP A 22 -2.98 -0.45 -10.83
C ASP A 22 -2.04 0.46 -11.63
N ALA A 23 -2.05 1.78 -11.36
CA ALA A 23 -1.09 2.71 -11.95
C ALA A 23 0.36 2.35 -11.59
N VAL A 24 0.61 1.90 -10.35
CA VAL A 24 1.95 1.47 -9.92
C VAL A 24 2.41 0.21 -10.67
N ARG A 25 1.50 -0.73 -10.95
CA ARG A 25 1.82 -1.92 -11.77
C ARG A 25 2.33 -1.49 -13.15
N GLU A 26 1.60 -0.61 -13.83
CA GLU A 26 1.96 -0.14 -15.17
C GLU A 26 3.31 0.61 -15.15
N LEU A 27 3.50 1.51 -14.19
CA LEU A 27 4.75 2.26 -14.03
C LEU A 27 5.94 1.37 -13.69
N ALA A 28 5.76 0.37 -12.83
CA ALA A 28 6.81 -0.58 -12.47
C ALA A 28 7.23 -1.40 -13.69
N GLN A 29 6.28 -1.90 -14.48
CA GLN A 29 6.57 -2.60 -15.73
C GLN A 29 7.30 -1.70 -16.74
N ALA A 30 6.85 -0.46 -16.90
CA ALA A 30 7.52 0.51 -17.78
C ALA A 30 8.95 0.85 -17.32
N ALA A 31 9.21 0.82 -16.01
CA ALA A 31 10.53 1.02 -15.42
C ALA A 31 11.45 -0.22 -15.47
N GLY A 32 10.96 -1.34 -16.02
CA GLY A 32 11.73 -2.59 -16.13
C GLY A 32 11.75 -3.44 -14.86
N ALA A 33 10.77 -3.26 -13.97
CA ALA A 33 10.62 -4.11 -12.80
C ALA A 33 10.14 -5.52 -13.18
N GLU A 34 10.61 -6.52 -12.44
CA GLU A 34 10.18 -7.91 -12.59
C GLU A 34 8.99 -8.17 -11.67
N LEU A 35 7.77 -8.30 -12.24
CA LEU A 35 6.58 -8.64 -11.46
C LEU A 35 6.68 -10.08 -10.93
N LEU A 36 6.37 -10.25 -9.65
CA LEU A 36 6.36 -11.55 -8.99
C LEU A 36 4.95 -12.16 -9.01
N PRO A 37 4.82 -13.49 -9.19
CA PRO A 37 3.53 -14.16 -9.11
C PRO A 37 3.03 -14.19 -7.66
N GLY A 38 1.72 -14.06 -7.47
CA GLY A 38 1.12 -14.16 -6.14
C GLY A 38 -0.20 -13.39 -6.02
N PRO A 39 -0.79 -13.41 -4.82
CA PRO A 39 -2.03 -12.68 -4.54
C PRO A 39 -1.84 -11.16 -4.40
N PHE A 40 -0.62 -10.70 -4.20
CA PHE A 40 -0.28 -9.28 -3.99
C PHE A 40 0.43 -8.69 -5.23
N LEU A 41 0.48 -7.35 -5.31
CA LEU A 41 1.30 -6.69 -6.32
C LEU A 41 2.73 -6.58 -5.79
N ASP A 42 3.54 -7.55 -6.19
CA ASP A 42 4.94 -7.61 -5.80
C ASP A 42 5.83 -7.52 -7.04
N PHE A 43 6.97 -6.85 -6.90
CA PHE A 43 7.98 -6.83 -7.94
C PHE A 43 9.39 -6.70 -7.40
N LEU A 44 10.38 -7.07 -8.20
CA LEU A 44 11.78 -6.77 -7.96
C LEU A 44 12.18 -5.47 -8.65
N ASP A 45 12.77 -4.55 -7.89
CA ASP A 45 13.44 -3.39 -8.47
C ASP A 45 14.79 -3.79 -9.10
N PRO A 46 15.45 -2.88 -9.85
CA PRO A 46 16.74 -3.18 -10.49
C PRO A 46 17.88 -3.54 -9.51
N TRP A 47 17.75 -3.23 -8.22
CA TRP A 47 18.72 -3.59 -7.19
C TRP A 47 18.42 -4.95 -6.53
N GLY A 48 17.30 -5.57 -6.90
CA GLY A 48 16.83 -6.84 -6.37
C GLY A 48 16.23 -6.70 -4.96
N ASN A 49 15.57 -5.57 -4.66
CA ASN A 49 14.66 -5.45 -3.53
C ASN A 49 13.27 -5.92 -3.95
N ARG A 50 12.58 -6.65 -3.08
CA ARG A 50 11.15 -6.93 -3.24
C ARG A 50 10.35 -5.74 -2.73
N VAL A 51 9.48 -5.21 -3.58
CA VAL A 51 8.52 -4.16 -3.22
C VAL A 51 7.14 -4.79 -3.24
N GLU A 52 6.44 -4.76 -2.10
CA GLU A 52 5.02 -5.15 -2.00
C GLU A 52 4.17 -3.87 -2.02
N VAL A 53 3.28 -3.74 -2.99
CA VAL A 53 2.43 -2.56 -3.18
C VAL A 53 1.04 -2.83 -2.64
N VAL A 54 0.61 -1.99 -1.70
CA VAL A 54 -0.68 -2.10 -1.04
C VAL A 54 -1.48 -0.81 -1.24
N ASP A 55 -2.73 -0.94 -1.62
CA ASP A 55 -3.62 0.20 -1.74
C ASP A 55 -3.97 0.77 -0.35
N TYR A 56 -3.91 2.09 -0.20
CA TYR A 56 -4.34 2.77 1.02
C TYR A 56 -5.78 2.42 1.37
N ALA A 57 -6.65 2.17 0.39
CA ALA A 57 -8.02 1.75 0.63
C ALA A 57 -8.11 0.48 1.48
N ASP A 58 -7.13 -0.42 1.37
CA ASP A 58 -7.16 -1.76 1.96
C ASP A 58 -6.36 -1.90 3.26
N ILE A 59 -5.50 -0.93 3.62
CA ILE A 59 -4.74 -1.02 4.88
C ILE A 59 -5.59 -0.67 6.11
N GLN A 60 -5.29 -1.35 7.21
CA GLN A 60 -5.93 -1.16 8.53
C GLN A 60 -5.29 -0.01 9.35
N PHE A 61 -4.87 1.05 8.67
CA PHE A 61 -4.39 2.29 9.29
C PHE A 61 -5.08 3.49 8.65
N THR A 62 -5.62 4.39 9.46
CA THR A 62 -6.29 5.59 8.95
C THR A 62 -5.44 6.82 9.24
N LYS A 63 -5.14 7.61 8.21
CA LYS A 63 -4.62 8.97 8.36
C LYS A 63 -5.75 9.88 8.82
N THR A 64 -5.44 10.81 9.71
CA THR A 64 -6.41 11.84 10.13
C THR A 64 -6.81 12.71 8.94
N PRO A 65 -8.04 13.27 8.92
CA PRO A 65 -8.49 14.10 7.79
C PRO A 65 -7.60 15.30 7.49
N HIS A 66 -6.95 15.90 8.51
CA HIS A 66 -6.05 17.03 8.29
C HIS A 66 -4.71 16.63 7.66
N VAL A 67 -4.20 15.43 7.93
CA VAL A 67 -3.01 14.89 7.25
C VAL A 67 -3.32 14.65 5.77
N LEU A 68 -4.46 14.02 5.46
CA LEU A 68 -4.87 13.81 4.07
C LEU A 68 -5.00 15.13 3.29
N ARG A 69 -5.67 16.14 3.88
CA ARG A 69 -5.74 17.48 3.28
C ARG A 69 -4.37 18.13 3.11
N GLY A 70 -3.49 18.04 4.11
CA GLY A 70 -2.13 18.56 4.02
C GLY A 70 -1.30 17.89 2.92
N MET A 71 -1.62 16.64 2.59
CA MET A 71 -1.02 15.90 1.47
C MET A 71 -1.73 16.16 0.13
N GLY A 72 -2.82 16.94 0.10
CA GLY A 72 -3.63 17.15 -1.12
C GLY A 72 -4.41 15.91 -1.57
N LEU A 73 -4.70 14.98 -0.65
CA LEU A 73 -5.31 13.69 -0.94
C LEU A 73 -6.77 13.62 -0.46
N ASP A 74 -7.64 13.03 -1.29
CA ASP A 74 -9.02 12.64 -0.91
C ASP A 74 -9.19 11.12 -1.09
N LEU A 75 -8.76 10.36 -0.09
CA LEU A 75 -8.75 8.89 -0.13
C LEU A 75 -9.80 8.28 0.79
N ARG A 76 -10.41 7.18 0.33
CA ARG A 76 -11.41 6.42 1.07
C ARG A 76 -10.94 5.00 1.34
N LYS A 77 -11.44 4.43 2.43
CA LYS A 77 -11.20 3.02 2.80
C LYS A 77 -12.20 2.11 2.10
N SER A 78 -11.75 0.92 1.71
CA SER A 78 -12.63 -0.14 1.25
C SER A 78 -13.54 -0.60 2.39
N GLU A 79 -14.71 -1.13 2.06
CA GLU A 79 -15.66 -1.60 3.08
C GLU A 79 -15.07 -2.70 3.97
N LYS A 80 -14.19 -3.53 3.42
CA LYS A 80 -13.44 -4.54 4.18
C LYS A 80 -12.53 -3.86 5.21
N ALA A 81 -11.65 -2.95 4.79
CA ALA A 81 -10.74 -2.26 5.70
C ALA A 81 -11.48 -1.46 6.77
N ARG A 82 -12.64 -0.87 6.43
CA ARG A 82 -13.49 -0.17 7.41
C ARG A 82 -14.01 -1.08 8.52
N ARG A 83 -14.41 -2.31 8.18
CA ARG A 83 -14.84 -3.32 9.16
C ARG A 83 -13.68 -3.73 10.07
N GLU A 84 -12.54 -4.08 9.48
CA GLU A 84 -11.34 -4.49 10.22
C GLU A 84 -10.82 -3.37 11.14
N LEU A 85 -10.86 -2.12 10.68
CA LEU A 85 -10.54 -0.95 11.51
C LEU A 85 -11.51 -0.79 12.69
N ALA A 86 -12.81 -1.03 12.48
CA ALA A 86 -13.81 -0.95 13.54
C ALA A 86 -13.63 -2.07 14.58
N GLU A 87 -13.34 -3.29 14.14
CA GLU A 87 -13.04 -4.44 15.02
C GLU A 87 -11.81 -4.21 15.90
N LYS A 88 -10.88 -3.36 15.45
CA LYS A 88 -9.64 -3.01 16.16
C LYS A 88 -9.71 -1.68 16.92
N ASP A 89 -10.89 -1.07 17.03
CA ASP A 89 -11.09 0.26 17.64
C ASP A 89 -10.25 1.39 17.00
N MET A 90 -9.80 1.21 15.75
CA MET A 90 -9.02 2.17 14.96
C MET A 90 -9.85 2.89 13.88
N GLY A 91 -11.15 2.60 13.82
CA GLY A 91 -12.09 3.24 12.90
C GLY A 91 -12.29 4.73 13.22
N VAL A 92 -12.69 5.51 12.22
CA VAL A 92 -13.06 6.92 12.45
C VAL A 92 -14.36 6.96 13.26
N THR A 93 -14.23 7.11 14.58
CA THR A 93 -15.39 7.30 15.45
C THR A 93 -16.00 8.65 15.14
N ARG A 94 -17.14 8.66 14.44
CA ARG A 94 -17.98 9.86 14.39
C ARG A 94 -18.46 10.13 15.80
N ARG A 95 -17.75 11.01 16.51
CA ARG A 95 -18.20 11.51 17.81
C ARG A 95 -19.57 12.15 17.57
N ARG A 96 -20.65 11.47 17.96
CA ARG A 96 -21.98 12.08 18.02
C ARG A 96 -21.84 13.25 18.98
N LEU A 97 -21.82 14.47 18.44
CA LEU A 97 -22.02 15.67 19.24
C LEU A 97 -23.40 15.51 19.85
N ARG A 98 -23.46 15.11 21.14
CA ARG A 98 -24.65 15.34 21.95
C ARG A 98 -24.77 16.85 22.03
N ARG A 99 -25.64 17.43 21.20
CA ARG A 99 -26.10 18.80 21.37
C ARG A 99 -26.74 18.85 22.76
N ARG A 100 -26.16 19.65 23.65
CA ARG A 100 -26.83 20.12 24.86
C ARG A 100 -27.83 21.19 24.46
#